data_AF-A0AAJ0U7E3-F1
#
_entry.id   AF-A0AAJ0U7E3-F1
#
_cell.length_a   1.000
_cell.length_b   1.000
_cell.length_c   1.000
_cell.angle_alpha   90.00
_cell.angle_beta   90.00
_cell.angle_gamma   90.00
#
_symmetry.space_group_name_H-M   'P 1'
#
loop_
_entity.id
_entity.type
_entity.pdbx_description
1 polymer ?
#
loop_
_entity_poly.entity_id
_entity_poly.type
_entity_poly.pdbx_seq_one_letter_code
_entity_poly.pdbx_strand_id
1 'polypeptide(L)' 'MWQDPIVAETRALRDEYARQFNYDIDAIYQDLMARQAEHPNRVVALPRRNPTISTLAADQGAPDDARS' A
#
# COMPACT_ATOMS: atom_id res chain seq x y z
N MET A 1 25.99 4.80 2.00
CA MET A 1 24.54 4.55 2.04
C MET A 1 24.20 3.65 0.87
N TRP A 2 23.54 2.51 1.10
CA TRP A 2 23.10 1.62 0.03
C TRP A 2 21.94 2.28 -0.72
N GLN A 3 22.01 2.35 -2.05
CA GLN A 3 20.92 2.79 -2.91
C GLN A 3 20.21 1.55 -3.47
N ASP A 4 18.94 1.36 -3.14
CA ASP A 4 18.17 0.22 -3.65
C ASP A 4 17.92 0.40 -5.16
N PRO A 5 18.33 -0.56 -6.01
CA PRO A 5 18.16 -0.46 -7.46
C PRO A 5 16.70 -0.27 -7.89
N ILE A 6 15.73 -0.89 -7.19
CA ILE A 6 14.29 -0.78 -7.50
C ILE A 6 13.80 0.66 -7.23
N VAL A 7 14.27 1.24 -6.13
CA VAL A 7 13.92 2.62 -5.77
C VAL A 7 14.53 3.61 -6.77
N ALA A 8 15.76 3.37 -7.22
CA ALA A 8 16.42 4.21 -8.21
C ALA A 8 15.67 4.22 -9.54
N GLU A 9 15.30 3.05 -10.05
CA GLU A 9 14.50 2.89 -11.27
C GLU A 9 13.13 3.58 -11.13
N THR A 10 12.42 3.33 -10.02
CA THR A 10 11.12 3.96 -9.75
C THR A 10 11.20 5.48 -9.76
N ARG A 11 12.29 6.05 -9.19
CA ARG A 11 12.51 7.51 -9.20
C ARG A 11 12.79 8.03 -10.60
N ALA A 12 13.60 7.35 -11.38
CA ALA A 12 13.90 7.74 -12.77
C ALA A 12 12.63 7.76 -13.63
N LEU A 13 11.78 6.74 -13.53
CA LEU A 13 10.50 6.67 -14.24
C LEU A 13 9.55 7.81 -13.84
N ARG A 14 9.47 8.13 -12.55
CA ARG A 14 8.64 9.25 -12.05
C ARG A 14 9.16 10.60 -12.54
N ASP A 15 10.47 10.78 -12.59
CA ASP A 15 11.10 12.02 -13.06
C ASP A 15 10.91 12.22 -14.56
N GLU A 16 11.10 11.17 -15.36
CA GLU A 16 10.82 11.19 -16.79
C GLU A 16 9.36 11.54 -17.08
N TYR A 17 8.44 10.97 -16.30
CA TYR A 17 7.03 11.28 -16.41
C TYR A 17 6.72 12.74 -16.04
N ALA A 18 7.23 13.22 -14.91
CA ALA A 18 7.01 14.60 -14.45
C ALA A 18 7.55 15.63 -15.46
N ARG A 19 8.66 15.32 -16.13
CA ARG A 19 9.24 16.16 -17.19
C ARG A 19 8.30 16.36 -18.38
N GLN A 20 7.46 15.37 -18.71
CA GLN A 20 6.44 15.51 -19.78
C GLN A 20 5.39 16.58 -19.44
N PHE A 21 5.17 16.82 -18.14
CA PHE A 21 4.25 17.83 -17.62
C PHE A 21 4.96 19.07 -17.10
N ASN A 22 6.24 19.27 -17.43
CA ASN A 22 7.06 20.38 -16.94
C ASN A 22 7.05 20.50 -15.39
N TYR A 23 6.96 19.37 -14.69
CA TYR A 23 6.85 19.28 -13.24
C TYR A 23 5.61 19.98 -12.63
N ASP A 24 4.59 20.24 -13.45
CA ASP A 24 3.31 20.74 -12.97
C ASP A 24 2.50 19.59 -12.33
N ILE A 25 2.34 19.68 -11.01
CA ILE A 25 1.62 18.69 -10.21
C ILE A 25 0.14 18.64 -10.60
N ASP A 26 -0.46 19.79 -10.91
CA ASP A 26 -1.88 19.86 -11.27
C ASP A 26 -2.11 19.18 -12.61
N ALA A 27 -1.23 19.40 -13.59
CA ALA A 27 -1.30 18.76 -14.90
C ALA A 27 -1.16 17.23 -14.81
N ILE A 28 -0.24 16.73 -13.99
CA ILE A 28 -0.08 15.29 -13.71
C ILE A 28 -1.35 14.71 -13.09
N TYR A 29 -1.94 15.42 -12.13
CA TYR A 29 -3.15 14.98 -11.47
C TYR A 29 -4.33 14.87 -12.45
N GLN A 30 -4.52 15.89 -13.31
CA GLN A 30 -5.58 15.87 -14.31
C GLN A 30 -5.43 14.71 -15.30
N ASP A 31 -4.22 14.41 -15.75
CA ASP A 31 -3.95 13.28 -16.64
C ASP A 31 -4.28 11.93 -15.97
N LEU A 32 -3.91 11.77 -14.69
CA LEU A 32 -4.26 10.56 -13.92
C LEU A 32 -5.78 10.40 -13.76
N MET A 33 -6.50 11.50 -13.50
CA MET A 33 -7.97 11.49 -13.42
C MET A 33 -8.61 11.14 -14.77
N ALA A 34 -8.08 11.67 -15.88
CA ALA A 34 -8.55 11.33 -17.22
C ALA A 34 -8.39 9.84 -17.53
N ARG A 35 -7.20 9.27 -17.27
CA ARG A 35 -6.93 7.84 -17.44
C ARG A 35 -7.82 6.96 -16.57
N GLN A 36 -8.14 7.43 -15.35
CA GLN A 36 -9.06 6.72 -14.47
C GLN A 36 -10.49 6.73 -15.03
N ALA A 37 -10.93 7.86 -15.58
CA ALA A 37 -12.26 8.01 -16.18
C ALA A 37 -12.43 7.18 -17.46
N GLU A 38 -11.37 6.94 -18.23
CA GLU A 38 -11.38 6.06 -19.42
C GLU A 38 -11.61 4.58 -19.07
N HIS A 39 -11.34 4.17 -17.83
CA HIS A 39 -11.46 2.78 -17.38
C HIS A 39 -12.39 2.62 -16.16
N PRO A 40 -13.68 3.00 -16.28
CA PRO A 40 -14.61 3.02 -15.14
C PRO A 40 -14.85 1.61 -14.57
N ASN A 41 -14.76 0.58 -15.41
CA ASN A 41 -15.00 -0.81 -15.01
C ASN A 41 -13.87 -1.42 -14.16
N ARG A 42 -12.72 -0.72 -14.00
CA ARG A 42 -11.55 -1.21 -13.25
C ARG A 42 -11.49 -0.66 -11.83
N VAL A 43 -12.30 0.35 -11.52
CA VAL A 43 -12.38 0.97 -10.19
C VAL A 43 -13.41 0.20 -9.36
N VAL A 44 -12.92 -0.66 -8.48
CA VAL A 44 -13.76 -1.43 -7.54
C VAL A 44 -13.60 -0.89 -6.12
N ALA A 45 -14.70 -0.52 -5.49
CA ALA A 45 -14.72 -0.18 -4.07
C ALA A 45 -14.88 -1.48 -3.26
N LEU A 46 -13.79 -1.99 -2.69
CA LEU A 46 -13.87 -3.15 -1.79
C LEU A 46 -14.20 -2.69 -0.37
N PRO A 47 -15.10 -3.39 0.35
CA PRO A 47 -15.31 -3.12 1.76
C PRO A 47 -14.03 -3.40 2.56
N ARG A 48 -13.82 -2.64 3.64
CA ARG A 48 -12.69 -2.87 4.54
C ARG A 48 -12.77 -4.29 5.10
N ARG A 49 -11.68 -5.05 5.01
CA ARG A 49 -11.58 -6.38 5.61
C ARG A 49 -11.54 -6.21 7.14
N ASN A 50 -12.49 -6.84 7.83
CA ASN A 50 -12.52 -6.83 9.29
C ASN A 50 -11.41 -7.78 9.79
N PRO A 51 -10.45 -7.32 10.61
CA PRO A 51 -9.42 -8.20 11.15
C PRO A 51 -10.07 -9.26 12.05
N THR A 52 -9.97 -10.53 11.66
CA THR A 52 -10.20 -11.64 12.58
C THR A 52 -9.06 -11.66 13.59
N ILE A 53 -9.28 -11.06 14.76
CA ILE A 53 -8.37 -11.23 15.88
C ILE A 53 -8.48 -12.69 16.32
N SER A 54 -7.51 -13.51 15.92
CA SER A 54 -7.39 -14.87 16.42
C SER A 54 -6.92 -14.78 17.87
N THR A 55 -7.86 -14.82 18.81
CA THR A 55 -7.58 -14.94 20.24
C THR A 55 -7.03 -16.35 20.52
N LEU A 56 -5.77 -16.59 20.18
CA LEU A 56 -5.04 -17.82 20.52
C LEU A 56 -3.97 -17.54 21.59
N ALA A 57 -4.34 -16.77 22.62
CA ALA A 57 -3.47 -16.46 23.76
C ALA A 57 -4.28 -16.38 25.07
N ALA A 58 -5.25 -17.29 25.26
CA ALA A 58 -6.05 -17.38 26.48
C ALA A 58 -6.02 -18.80 27.09
N ASP A 59 -4.89 -19.51 26.97
CA ASP A 59 -4.69 -20.79 27.68
C ASP A 59 -3.24 -20.94 28.19
N GLN A 60 -2.75 -19.90 28.87
CA GLN A 60 -1.54 -19.98 29.70
C GLN A 60 -1.88 -19.38 31.06
N GLY A 61 -2.53 -20.18 31.90
CA GLY A 61 -2.95 -19.76 33.22
C GLY A 61 -3.54 -20.89 34.04
N ALA A 62 -2.73 -21.88 34.42
CA ALA A 62 -3.00 -22.73 35.58
C ALA A 62 -1.67 -23.12 36.25
N PRO A 63 -1.41 -22.69 37.50
CA PRO A 63 -0.31 -23.22 38.29
C PRO A 63 -0.74 -24.56 38.91
N ASP A 64 -0.08 -25.66 38.53
CA ASP A 64 -0.28 -26.96 39.17
C ASP A 64 0.77 -27.15 40.27
N ASP A 65 0.52 -26.50 41.41
CA ASP A 65 1.09 -26.88 42.70
C ASP A 65 0.48 -28.23 43.11
N ALA A 66 1.22 -29.35 42.94
CA ALA A 66 1.19 -30.51 43.84
C ALA A 66 1.94 -31.74 43.26
N ARG A 67 3.11 -32.05 43.81
CA ARG A 67 3.42 -33.44 44.17
C ARG A 67 4.53 -33.52 45.21
N SER A 68 4.14 -34.03 46.38
CA SER A 68 4.97 -34.45 47.51
C SER A 68 5.99 -35.52 47.16
#